data_AF-A0A2R6A816-F1
#
_entry.id   AF-A0A2R6A816-F1
#
_cell.length_a   1.000
_cell.length_b   1.000
_cell.length_c   1.000
_cell.angle_alpha   90.00
_cell.angle_beta   90.00
_cell.angle_gamma   90.00
#
_symmetry.space_group_name_H-M   'P 1'
#
loop_
_entity.id
_entity.type
_entity.pdbx_description
1 polymer ?
#
loop_
_entity_poly.entity_id
_entity_poly.type
_entity_poly.pdbx_seq_one_letter_code
_entity_poly.pdbx_strand_id
1 'polypeptide(L)'
;MDTKLVVAVILIVVLAASTGYFAYAYSSTNSKLSAQQATLSQVQSTLSSVQPQVALALAMSHWNNIAIENVSAIMEEYAPNATLHWVGGPLTGTYTGTSQISSTWTKFTNLYEAVFWYAITPPTVTKNGNGFTVVAPLQFVVTPTSDPIHTYILNVTETLDYQPVNGEYMLVNEIWAVKPLDLSVALPGYPTSQALQTQMVLAQAYAHWNAIGIENATLITSEYTQNALLMWEGGPLSGNYTGLQAINQTWTRFSNLYVYVVWYAIMPPTVTLSGNTAKVVGYLQFVVFPFATSSNPHPHSYVLNVTDTLWYQYVPASASWMLYQEIWAVHPIPISDVAPGYTPSYYNTTAM
;
A
#
# COMPACT_ATOMS: atom_id res chain seq x y z
N MET A 1 102.03 -33.00 -11.73
CA MET A 1 100.91 -32.34 -12.43
C MET A 1 101.14 -30.84 -12.29
N ASP A 2 101.19 -30.10 -13.40
CA ASP A 2 101.56 -28.67 -13.41
C ASP A 2 100.51 -27.85 -12.67
N THR A 3 100.93 -27.13 -11.62
CA THR A 3 100.08 -26.33 -10.74
C THR A 3 99.26 -25.30 -11.52
N LYS A 4 99.75 -24.81 -12.66
CA LYS A 4 99.01 -23.87 -13.52
C LYS A 4 97.84 -24.52 -14.24
N LEU A 5 97.98 -25.78 -14.65
CA LEU A 5 96.91 -26.54 -15.31
C LEU A 5 95.78 -26.86 -14.32
N VAL A 6 96.12 -27.21 -13.09
CA VAL A 6 95.15 -27.50 -12.02
C VAL A 6 94.33 -26.25 -11.68
N VAL A 7 94.99 -25.09 -11.55
CA VAL A 7 94.32 -23.81 -11.27
C VAL A 7 93.41 -23.38 -12.43
N ALA A 8 93.83 -23.58 -13.67
CA ALA A 8 93.00 -23.26 -14.85
C ALA A 8 91.74 -24.13 -14.93
N VAL A 9 91.86 -25.44 -14.64
CA VAL A 9 90.70 -26.35 -14.62
C VAL A 9 89.74 -25.99 -13.48
N ILE A 10 90.26 -25.66 -12.30
CA ILE A 10 89.42 -25.23 -11.16
C ILE A 10 88.67 -23.93 -11.50
N LEU A 11 89.34 -22.95 -12.12
CA LEU A 11 88.69 -21.69 -12.53
C LEU A 11 87.59 -21.92 -13.57
N ILE A 12 87.81 -22.78 -14.56
CA ILE A 12 86.81 -23.11 -15.59
C ILE A 12 85.60 -23.82 -14.96
N VAL A 13 85.83 -24.76 -14.03
CA VAL A 13 84.74 -25.46 -13.33
C VAL A 13 83.95 -24.48 -12.46
N VAL A 14 84.60 -23.55 -11.77
CA VAL A 14 83.92 -22.52 -10.96
C VAL A 14 83.15 -21.52 -11.83
N LEU A 15 83.68 -21.12 -12.99
CA LEU A 15 82.99 -20.27 -13.96
C LEU A 15 81.79 -20.98 -14.62
N ALA A 16 81.93 -22.26 -14.98
CA ALA A 16 80.83 -23.05 -15.53
C ALA A 16 79.73 -23.33 -14.47
N ALA A 17 80.12 -23.62 -13.22
CA ALA A 17 79.18 -23.82 -12.13
C ALA A 17 78.43 -22.53 -11.76
N SER A 18 79.12 -21.38 -11.73
CA SER A 18 78.50 -20.09 -11.45
C SER A 18 77.57 -19.63 -12.57
N THR A 19 77.98 -19.72 -13.84
CA THR A 19 77.11 -19.40 -14.98
C THR A 19 75.90 -20.33 -15.08
N GLY A 20 76.07 -21.63 -14.82
CA GLY A 20 74.96 -22.58 -14.72
C GLY A 20 74.00 -22.26 -13.57
N TYR A 21 74.52 -21.86 -12.40
CA TYR A 21 73.71 -21.42 -11.26
C TYR A 21 72.92 -20.15 -11.57
N PHE A 22 73.55 -19.15 -12.21
CA PHE A 22 72.85 -17.93 -12.62
C PHE A 22 71.77 -18.19 -13.69
N ALA A 23 72.04 -19.04 -14.68
CA ALA A 23 71.05 -19.42 -15.67
C ALA A 23 69.87 -20.18 -15.05
N TYR A 24 70.13 -21.10 -14.11
CA TYR A 24 69.10 -21.80 -13.35
C TYR A 24 68.28 -20.84 -12.49
N ALA A 25 68.92 -19.97 -11.71
CA ALA A 25 68.25 -18.97 -10.87
C ALA A 25 67.39 -18.00 -11.70
N TYR A 26 67.88 -17.58 -12.87
CA TYR A 26 67.14 -16.74 -13.81
C TYR A 26 65.92 -17.47 -14.38
N SER A 27 66.10 -18.71 -14.87
CA SER A 27 65.00 -19.53 -15.41
C SER A 27 63.93 -19.83 -14.35
N SER A 28 64.33 -20.10 -13.11
CA SER A 28 63.43 -20.35 -11.97
C SER A 28 62.65 -19.10 -11.56
N THR A 29 63.28 -17.94 -11.63
CA THR A 29 62.61 -16.65 -11.37
C THR A 29 61.62 -16.33 -12.48
N ASN A 30 62.00 -16.57 -13.74
CA ASN A 30 61.15 -16.28 -14.90
C ASN A 30 59.93 -17.21 -14.97
N SER A 31 60.08 -18.48 -14.56
CA SER A 31 58.96 -19.42 -14.45
C SER A 31 58.00 -19.04 -13.31
N LYS A 32 58.51 -18.59 -12.16
CA LYS A 32 57.68 -18.04 -11.07
C LYS A 32 56.92 -16.78 -11.48
N LEU A 33 57.57 -15.86 -12.19
CA LEU A 33 56.93 -14.65 -12.71
C LEU A 33 55.81 -15.00 -13.72
N SER A 34 56.09 -15.92 -14.64
CA SER A 34 55.09 -16.39 -15.62
C SER A 34 53.89 -17.06 -14.94
N ALA A 35 54.13 -17.86 -13.89
CA ALA A 35 53.07 -18.48 -13.09
C ALA A 35 52.24 -17.41 -12.34
N GLN A 36 52.88 -16.40 -11.75
CA GLN A 36 52.16 -15.28 -11.11
C GLN A 36 51.33 -14.46 -12.11
N GLN A 37 51.85 -14.22 -13.32
CA GLN A 37 51.13 -13.52 -14.38
C GLN A 37 49.88 -14.31 -14.84
N ALA A 38 50.00 -15.64 -14.94
CA ALA A 38 48.88 -16.53 -15.26
C ALA A 38 47.82 -16.50 -14.16
N THR A 39 48.23 -16.59 -12.89
CA THR A 39 47.34 -16.46 -11.73
C THR A 39 46.64 -15.10 -11.71
N LEU A 40 47.34 -14.00 -11.96
CA LEU A 40 46.76 -12.66 -12.03
C LEU A 40 45.70 -12.56 -13.14
N SER A 41 45.99 -13.12 -14.30
CA SER A 41 45.06 -13.15 -15.44
C SER A 41 43.79 -13.95 -15.12
N GLN A 42 43.95 -15.08 -14.43
CA GLN A 42 42.83 -15.91 -13.98
C GLN A 42 41.99 -15.21 -12.92
N VAL A 43 42.62 -14.61 -11.90
CA VAL A 43 41.94 -13.78 -10.89
C VAL A 43 41.19 -12.62 -11.55
N GLN A 44 41.80 -11.96 -12.54
CA GLN A 44 41.18 -10.88 -13.29
C GLN A 44 39.94 -11.35 -14.07
N SER A 45 39.99 -12.55 -14.67
CA SER A 45 38.83 -13.12 -15.37
C SER A 45 37.69 -13.46 -14.42
N THR A 46 37.99 -14.04 -13.26
CA THR A 46 37.00 -14.39 -12.23
C THR A 46 36.37 -13.13 -11.66
N LEU A 47 37.17 -12.12 -11.31
CA LEU A 47 36.70 -10.83 -10.82
C LEU A 47 35.78 -10.16 -11.85
N SER A 48 36.16 -10.17 -13.13
CA SER A 48 35.36 -9.57 -14.21
C SER A 48 33.99 -10.27 -14.38
N SER A 49 33.90 -11.57 -14.09
CA SER A 49 32.65 -12.34 -14.15
C SER A 49 31.72 -12.13 -12.95
N VAL A 50 32.28 -11.79 -11.77
CA VAL A 50 31.51 -11.63 -10.51
C VAL A 50 31.11 -10.17 -10.27
N GLN A 51 31.89 -9.19 -10.74
CA GLN A 51 31.63 -7.77 -10.51
C GLN A 51 30.21 -7.30 -10.90
N PRO A 52 29.61 -7.72 -12.04
CA PRO A 52 28.23 -7.34 -12.35
C PRO A 52 27.21 -7.89 -11.34
N GLN A 53 27.48 -9.05 -10.74
CA GLN A 53 26.62 -9.65 -9.71
C GLN A 53 26.69 -8.87 -8.39
N VAL A 54 27.86 -8.30 -8.07
CA VAL A 54 28.02 -7.41 -6.90
C VAL A 54 27.17 -6.15 -7.07
N ALA A 55 27.25 -5.49 -8.23
CA ALA A 55 26.43 -4.31 -8.50
C ALA A 55 24.93 -4.61 -8.45
N LEU A 56 24.51 -5.77 -8.99
CA LEU A 56 23.12 -6.23 -8.88
C LEU A 56 22.72 -6.49 -7.41
N ALA A 57 23.58 -7.12 -6.62
CA ALA A 57 23.30 -7.40 -5.21
C ALA A 57 23.15 -6.11 -4.38
N LEU A 58 23.98 -5.10 -4.65
CA LEU A 58 23.85 -3.77 -4.05
C LEU A 58 22.52 -3.12 -4.44
N ALA A 59 22.15 -3.15 -5.72
CA ALA A 59 20.86 -2.60 -6.17
C ALA A 59 19.66 -3.30 -5.49
N MET A 60 19.69 -4.63 -5.38
CA MET A 60 18.67 -5.40 -4.67
C MET A 60 18.60 -5.03 -3.18
N SER A 61 19.76 -4.77 -2.56
CA SER A 61 19.83 -4.29 -1.17
C SER A 61 19.19 -2.91 -1.03
N HIS A 62 19.51 -1.98 -1.93
CA HIS A 62 18.92 -0.64 -1.97
C HIS A 62 17.39 -0.69 -1.98
N TRP A 63 16.81 -1.48 -2.88
CA TRP A 63 15.35 -1.64 -3.00
C TRP A 63 14.72 -2.28 -1.76
N ASN A 64 15.41 -3.24 -1.16
CA ASN A 64 14.98 -3.82 0.12
C ASN A 64 15.01 -2.78 1.24
N ASN A 65 16.06 -1.97 1.32
CA ASN A 65 16.22 -0.92 2.32
C ASN A 65 15.13 0.17 2.19
N ILE A 66 14.73 0.50 0.96
CA ILE A 66 13.58 1.36 0.67
C ILE A 66 12.28 0.72 1.16
N ALA A 67 12.08 -0.57 0.91
CA ALA A 67 10.85 -1.28 1.27
C ALA A 67 10.70 -1.60 2.76
N ILE A 68 11.79 -1.67 3.53
CA ILE A 68 11.74 -1.72 5.00
C ILE A 68 11.80 -0.33 5.65
N GLU A 69 11.65 0.71 4.82
CA GLU A 69 11.56 2.11 5.22
C GLU A 69 12.73 2.60 6.10
N ASN A 70 13.92 2.00 5.93
CA ASN A 70 15.09 2.26 6.78
C ASN A 70 16.01 3.29 6.13
N VAL A 71 15.76 4.57 6.41
CA VAL A 71 16.58 5.68 5.88
C VAL A 71 18.06 5.51 6.23
N SER A 72 18.40 5.03 7.43
CA SER A 72 19.80 4.85 7.81
C SER A 72 20.50 3.83 6.89
N ALA A 73 19.87 2.69 6.61
CA ALA A 73 20.41 1.67 5.72
C ALA A 73 20.51 2.15 4.26
N ILE A 74 19.49 2.87 3.77
CA ILE A 74 19.54 3.52 2.44
C ILE A 74 20.75 4.46 2.35
N MET A 75 20.98 5.25 3.40
CA MET A 75 22.04 6.26 3.40
C MET A 75 23.46 5.67 3.51
N GLU A 76 23.62 4.44 4.00
CA GLU A 76 24.93 3.74 4.02
C GLU A 76 25.45 3.44 2.61
N GLU A 77 24.56 3.38 1.62
CA GLU A 77 24.92 3.02 0.24
C GLU A 77 25.46 4.22 -0.58
N TYR A 78 25.11 5.45 -0.19
CA TYR A 78 25.47 6.67 -0.93
C TYR A 78 26.88 7.17 -0.62
N ALA A 79 27.60 7.56 -1.67
CA ALA A 79 28.83 8.32 -1.55
C ALA A 79 28.58 9.73 -0.98
N PRO A 80 29.57 10.36 -0.30
CA PRO A 80 29.39 11.67 0.35
C PRO A 80 28.88 12.79 -0.56
N ASN A 81 29.26 12.78 -1.83
CA ASN A 81 28.91 13.77 -2.86
C ASN A 81 27.94 13.23 -3.91
N ALA A 82 27.19 12.17 -3.60
CA ALA A 82 26.23 11.58 -4.52
C ALA A 82 25.11 12.56 -4.91
N THR A 83 24.43 12.27 -6.02
CA THR A 83 23.26 13.03 -6.46
C THR A 83 22.07 12.10 -6.70
N LEU A 84 20.91 12.48 -6.17
CA LEU A 84 19.61 11.83 -6.40
C LEU A 84 18.76 12.73 -7.29
N HIS A 85 18.33 12.20 -8.42
CA HIS A 85 17.35 12.81 -9.32
C HIS A 85 15.99 12.15 -9.11
N TRP A 86 15.08 12.85 -8.46
CA TRP A 86 13.71 12.40 -8.26
C TRP A 86 12.83 12.97 -9.39
N VAL A 87 12.33 12.11 -10.27
CA VAL A 87 11.56 12.51 -11.46
C VAL A 87 10.13 12.03 -11.31
N GLY A 88 9.21 12.96 -11.04
CA GLY A 88 7.78 12.68 -10.90
C GLY A 88 7.31 12.59 -9.44
N GLY A 89 6.01 12.73 -9.25
CA GLY A 89 5.40 12.76 -7.92
C GLY A 89 5.75 14.02 -7.09
N PRO A 90 5.34 14.03 -5.81
CA PRO A 90 5.41 15.23 -4.95
C PRO A 90 6.83 15.61 -4.50
N LEU A 91 7.80 14.69 -4.62
CA LEU A 91 9.20 14.89 -4.22
C LEU A 91 10.13 15.18 -5.42
N THR A 92 9.57 15.63 -6.56
CA THR A 92 10.37 15.93 -7.76
C THR A 92 11.47 16.95 -7.47
N GLY A 93 12.71 16.64 -7.85
CA GLY A 93 13.86 17.50 -7.60
C GLY A 93 15.21 16.85 -7.92
N THR A 94 16.28 17.59 -7.67
CA THR A 94 17.66 17.08 -7.67
C THR A 94 18.30 17.41 -6.34
N TYR A 95 18.86 16.40 -5.69
CA TYR A 95 19.35 16.46 -4.32
C TYR A 95 20.79 15.99 -4.29
N THR A 96 21.71 16.85 -3.86
CA THR A 96 23.15 16.56 -3.86
C THR A 96 23.69 16.49 -2.44
N GLY A 97 24.51 15.48 -2.20
CA GLY A 97 25.11 15.18 -0.90
C GLY A 97 24.15 14.49 0.05
N THR A 98 24.73 13.78 1.02
CA THR A 98 24.00 12.88 1.92
C THR A 98 22.91 13.56 2.74
N SER A 99 23.07 14.84 3.10
CA SER A 99 22.06 15.59 3.86
C SER A 99 20.76 15.79 3.08
N GLN A 100 20.83 16.22 1.81
CA GLN A 100 19.64 16.47 1.00
C GLN A 100 18.94 15.16 0.60
N ILE A 101 19.75 14.13 0.28
CA ILE A 101 19.26 12.80 -0.06
C ILE A 101 18.53 12.18 1.14
N SER A 102 19.14 12.19 2.34
CA SER A 102 18.53 11.68 3.56
C SER A 102 17.22 12.38 3.91
N SER A 103 17.17 13.72 3.76
CA SER A 103 15.93 14.48 3.98
C SER A 103 14.82 14.06 3.00
N THR A 104 15.17 13.75 1.76
CA THR A 104 14.23 13.32 0.72
C THR A 104 13.70 11.91 1.00
N TRP A 105 14.57 10.96 1.34
CA TRP A 105 14.15 9.62 1.75
C TRP A 105 13.31 9.64 3.03
N THR A 106 13.65 10.48 4.00
CA THR A 106 12.83 10.65 5.22
C THR A 106 11.42 11.14 4.88
N LYS A 107 11.28 12.06 3.91
CA LYS A 107 9.95 12.47 3.44
C LYS A 107 9.21 11.30 2.82
N PHE A 108 9.87 10.53 1.97
CA PHE A 108 9.28 9.35 1.33
C PHE A 108 8.80 8.31 2.37
N THR A 109 9.65 7.91 3.31
CA THR A 109 9.30 6.90 4.32
C THR A 109 8.20 7.36 5.28
N ASN A 110 8.04 8.67 5.49
CA ASN A 110 6.93 9.20 6.31
C ASN A 110 5.59 9.27 5.56
N LEU A 111 5.58 9.16 4.23
CA LEU A 111 4.34 9.16 3.44
C LEU A 111 3.59 7.83 3.54
N TYR A 112 4.30 6.74 3.85
CA TYR A 112 3.79 5.38 3.73
C TYR A 112 3.97 4.58 5.01
N GLU A 113 2.98 3.76 5.36
CA GLU A 113 3.03 2.84 6.51
C GLU A 113 3.38 1.40 6.11
N ALA A 114 3.37 1.11 4.80
CA ALA A 114 3.83 -0.15 4.25
C ALA A 114 4.32 0.05 2.81
N VAL A 115 5.48 -0.53 2.50
CA VAL A 115 6.10 -0.53 1.18
C VAL A 115 6.54 -1.96 0.80
N PHE A 116 6.13 -2.44 -0.37
CA PHE A 116 6.60 -3.70 -0.94
C PHE A 116 7.07 -3.46 -2.36
N TRP A 117 8.10 -4.17 -2.81
CA TRP A 117 8.63 -3.96 -4.15
C TRP A 117 8.80 -5.26 -4.94
N TYR A 118 8.73 -5.15 -6.25
CA TYR A 118 9.17 -6.22 -7.16
C TYR A 118 9.70 -5.64 -8.47
N ALA A 119 10.58 -6.39 -9.14
CA ALA A 119 11.05 -6.05 -10.47
C ALA A 119 10.06 -6.55 -11.53
N ILE A 120 9.62 -5.67 -12.42
CA ILE A 120 8.67 -6.00 -13.51
C ILE A 120 9.35 -6.92 -14.52
N THR A 121 10.61 -6.64 -14.82
CA THR A 121 11.50 -7.48 -15.62
C THR A 121 12.86 -7.55 -14.94
N PRO A 122 13.70 -8.56 -15.23
CA PRO A 122 15.04 -8.64 -14.66
C PRO A 122 15.83 -7.32 -14.83
N PRO A 123 16.50 -6.83 -13.77
CA PRO A 123 17.38 -5.66 -13.88
C PRO A 123 18.51 -5.88 -14.88
N THR A 124 18.98 -4.80 -15.47
CA THR A 124 20.14 -4.80 -16.38
C THR A 124 21.34 -4.18 -15.70
N VAL A 125 22.52 -4.77 -15.88
CA VAL A 125 23.78 -4.26 -15.34
C VAL A 125 24.73 -3.98 -16.48
N THR A 126 25.21 -2.74 -16.57
CA THR A 126 26.17 -2.30 -17.58
C THR A 126 27.42 -1.77 -16.90
N LYS A 127 28.60 -2.21 -17.35
CA LYS A 127 29.86 -1.65 -16.87
C LYS A 127 30.10 -0.27 -17.49
N ASN A 128 30.41 0.73 -16.66
CA ASN A 128 30.70 2.10 -17.10
C ASN A 128 32.02 2.59 -16.48
N GLY A 129 33.11 2.48 -17.25
CA GLY A 129 34.46 2.75 -16.76
C GLY A 129 34.87 1.80 -15.63
N ASN A 130 35.15 2.36 -14.45
CA ASN A 130 35.49 1.60 -13.24
C ASN A 130 34.26 1.20 -12.41
N GLY A 131 33.08 1.70 -12.78
CA GLY A 131 31.82 1.52 -12.09
C GLY A 131 30.81 0.67 -12.86
N PHE A 132 29.59 0.63 -12.33
CA PHE A 132 28.45 -0.09 -12.89
C PHE A 132 27.20 0.78 -12.86
N THR A 133 26.39 0.66 -13.90
CA THR A 133 25.05 1.23 -13.96
C THR A 133 24.04 0.09 -13.93
N VAL A 134 23.15 0.12 -12.96
CA VAL A 134 22.02 -0.81 -12.84
C VAL A 134 20.75 -0.09 -13.25
N VAL A 135 20.00 -0.63 -14.20
CA VAL A 135 18.69 -0.09 -14.61
C VAL A 135 17.62 -1.13 -14.39
N ALA A 136 16.55 -0.75 -13.68
CA ALA A 136 15.44 -1.64 -13.37
C ALA A 136 14.08 -0.94 -13.49
N PRO A 137 13.11 -1.54 -14.20
CA PRO A 137 11.71 -1.20 -14.05
C PRO A 137 11.12 -1.93 -12.84
N LEU A 138 10.69 -1.18 -11.84
CA LEU A 138 10.22 -1.66 -10.55
C LEU A 138 8.78 -1.20 -10.31
N GLN A 139 8.06 -1.94 -9.48
CA GLN A 139 6.84 -1.45 -8.86
C GLN A 139 6.96 -1.53 -7.36
N PHE A 140 6.64 -0.42 -6.70
CA PHE A 140 6.46 -0.36 -5.26
C PHE A 140 4.97 -0.27 -4.94
N VAL A 141 4.42 -1.27 -4.26
CA VAL A 141 3.08 -1.21 -3.68
C VAL A 141 3.19 -0.44 -2.38
N VAL A 142 2.44 0.66 -2.26
CA VAL A 142 2.53 1.58 -1.14
C VAL A 142 1.17 1.83 -0.51
N THR A 143 1.14 1.87 0.82
CA THR A 143 -0.04 2.25 1.61
C THR A 143 0.22 3.58 2.30
N PRO A 144 -0.48 4.67 1.92
CA PRO A 144 -0.28 5.98 2.54
C PRO A 144 -0.68 6.01 4.00
N THR A 145 0.15 6.58 4.86
CA THR A 145 -0.15 6.76 6.29
C THR A 145 -1.39 7.63 6.52
N SER A 146 -1.62 8.61 5.64
CA SER A 146 -2.79 9.49 5.70
C SER A 146 -4.08 8.83 5.22
N ASP A 147 -3.95 7.74 4.46
CA ASP A 147 -5.06 7.11 3.75
C ASP A 147 -4.82 5.60 3.54
N PRO A 148 -4.87 4.82 4.64
CA PRO A 148 -4.43 3.43 4.65
C PRO A 148 -5.33 2.48 3.86
N ILE A 149 -6.49 2.95 3.40
CA ILE A 149 -7.42 2.19 2.55
C ILE A 149 -7.20 2.40 1.06
N HIS A 150 -6.34 3.34 0.68
CA HIS A 150 -5.99 3.63 -0.70
C HIS A 150 -4.55 3.21 -1.00
N THR A 151 -4.30 1.90 -0.95
CA THR A 151 -3.06 1.33 -1.48
C THR A 151 -3.00 1.57 -2.99
N TYR A 152 -1.82 1.95 -3.49
CA TYR A 152 -1.57 2.13 -4.91
C TYR A 152 -0.15 1.71 -5.27
N ILE A 153 0.19 1.78 -6.56
CA ILE A 153 1.49 1.37 -7.07
C ILE A 153 2.29 2.60 -7.52
N LEU A 154 3.53 2.68 -7.09
CA LEU A 154 4.54 3.53 -7.68
C LEU A 154 5.25 2.73 -8.77
N ASN A 155 4.99 3.05 -10.03
CA ASN A 155 5.74 2.49 -11.14
C ASN A 155 7.03 3.28 -11.31
N VAL A 156 8.15 2.65 -11.01
CA VAL A 156 9.47 3.28 -10.93
C VAL A 156 10.35 2.74 -12.04
N THR A 157 11.07 3.63 -12.74
CA THR A 157 12.24 3.25 -13.51
C THR A 157 13.45 3.82 -12.81
N GLU A 158 14.28 2.94 -12.29
CA GLU A 158 15.42 3.33 -11.47
C GLU A 158 16.72 3.13 -12.24
N THR A 159 17.64 4.08 -12.09
CA THR A 159 19.02 3.99 -12.59
C THR A 159 19.97 4.26 -11.43
N LEU A 160 20.81 3.29 -11.10
CA LEU A 160 21.78 3.34 -10.00
C LEU A 160 23.19 3.26 -10.56
N ASP A 161 23.97 4.33 -10.38
CA ASP A 161 25.36 4.38 -10.78
C ASP A 161 26.27 4.19 -9.57
N TYR A 162 27.01 3.08 -9.59
CA TYR A 162 27.99 2.72 -8.59
C TYR A 162 29.40 3.04 -9.06
N GLN A 163 30.21 3.65 -8.19
CA GLN A 163 31.64 3.86 -8.42
C GLN A 163 32.47 3.39 -7.22
N PRO A 164 33.73 2.97 -7.44
CA PRO A 164 34.61 2.59 -6.34
C PRO A 164 35.02 3.83 -5.53
N VAL A 165 34.63 3.88 -4.27
CA VAL A 165 35.01 4.91 -3.28
C VAL A 165 35.69 4.19 -2.14
N ASN A 166 36.97 4.50 -1.89
CA ASN A 166 37.79 3.83 -0.85
C ASN A 166 37.84 2.29 -0.93
N GLY A 167 37.64 1.72 -2.13
CA GLY A 167 37.69 0.27 -2.36
C GLY A 167 36.32 -0.42 -2.32
N GLU A 168 35.24 0.30 -2.02
CA GLU A 168 33.86 -0.21 -2.01
C GLU A 168 33.03 0.46 -3.10
N TYR A 169 32.06 -0.26 -3.67
CA TYR A 169 31.14 0.32 -4.64
C TYR A 169 30.04 1.09 -3.92
N MET A 170 30.01 2.41 -4.10
CA MET A 170 29.00 3.29 -3.52
C MET A 170 28.16 3.95 -4.61
N LEU A 171 26.89 4.25 -4.29
CA LEU A 171 25.99 5.02 -5.13
C LEU A 171 26.50 6.45 -5.27
N VAL A 172 26.84 6.87 -6.49
CA VAL A 172 27.25 8.25 -6.79
C VAL A 172 26.17 9.03 -7.54
N ASN A 173 25.30 8.34 -8.25
CA ASN A 173 24.17 8.94 -8.95
C ASN A 173 22.98 7.97 -8.93
N GLU A 174 21.81 8.50 -8.62
CA GLU A 174 20.55 7.78 -8.69
C GLU A 174 19.54 8.59 -9.49
N ILE A 175 18.79 7.91 -10.36
CA ILE A 175 17.59 8.46 -10.99
C ILE A 175 16.40 7.61 -10.54
N TRP A 176 15.54 8.20 -9.73
CA TRP A 176 14.27 7.63 -9.29
C TRP A 176 13.14 8.25 -10.11
N ALA A 177 12.77 7.62 -11.22
CA ALA A 177 11.68 8.09 -12.07
C ALA A 177 10.36 7.39 -11.72
N VAL A 178 9.45 8.10 -11.06
CA VAL A 178 8.24 7.53 -10.45
C VAL A 178 6.95 8.08 -11.04
N LYS A 179 6.02 7.16 -11.31
CA LYS A 179 4.65 7.47 -11.69
C LYS A 179 3.66 6.64 -10.85
N PRO A 180 2.82 7.28 -10.03
CA PRO A 180 1.71 6.60 -9.36
C PRO A 180 0.73 5.99 -10.37
N LEU A 181 0.27 4.78 -10.08
CA LEU A 181 -0.74 4.02 -10.81
C LEU A 181 -1.73 3.42 -9.80
N ASP A 182 -3.01 3.39 -10.17
CA ASP A 182 -4.00 2.60 -9.43
C ASP A 182 -3.67 1.10 -9.52
N LEU A 183 -3.98 0.36 -8.45
CA LEU A 183 -3.83 -1.10 -8.40
C LEU A 183 -4.48 -1.79 -9.60
N SER A 184 -5.68 -1.35 -10.00
CA SER A 184 -6.43 -1.92 -11.13
C SER A 184 -5.71 -1.78 -12.48
N VAL A 185 -4.86 -0.77 -12.65
CA VAL A 185 -4.10 -0.54 -13.89
C VAL A 185 -2.90 -1.48 -13.96
N ALA A 186 -2.25 -1.72 -12.82
CA ALA A 186 -1.07 -2.56 -12.74
C ALA A 186 -1.38 -4.06 -12.58
N LEU A 187 -2.53 -4.40 -11.99
CA LEU A 187 -2.99 -5.78 -11.74
C LEU A 187 -4.38 -5.99 -12.38
N PRO A 188 -4.44 -6.55 -13.60
CA PRO A 188 -5.70 -6.84 -14.27
C PRO A 188 -6.63 -7.70 -13.39
N GLY A 189 -7.88 -7.28 -13.25
CA GLY A 189 -8.90 -7.97 -12.44
C GLY A 189 -8.96 -7.52 -10.98
N TYR A 190 -8.01 -6.70 -10.51
CA TYR A 190 -8.10 -6.09 -9.18
C TYR A 190 -9.07 -4.90 -9.20
N PRO A 191 -10.05 -4.82 -8.28
CA PRO A 191 -10.95 -3.67 -8.22
C PRO A 191 -10.19 -2.39 -7.87
N THR A 192 -10.68 -1.24 -8.33
CA THR A 192 -10.15 0.05 -7.88
C THR A 192 -10.36 0.21 -6.37
N SER A 193 -9.48 0.96 -5.71
CA SER A 193 -9.66 1.37 -4.30
C SER A 193 -11.03 2.04 -4.10
N GLN A 194 -11.43 2.88 -5.05
CA GLN A 194 -12.76 3.50 -5.09
C GLN A 194 -13.90 2.49 -5.16
N ALA A 195 -13.78 1.43 -5.98
CA ALA A 195 -14.80 0.39 -6.07
C ALA A 195 -14.90 -0.42 -4.78
N LEU A 196 -13.77 -0.79 -4.17
CA LEU A 196 -13.74 -1.49 -2.88
C LEU A 196 -14.42 -0.66 -1.79
N GLN A 197 -14.05 0.62 -1.66
CA GLN A 197 -14.66 1.51 -0.66
C GLN A 197 -16.14 1.75 -0.92
N THR A 198 -16.52 1.88 -2.19
CA THR A 198 -17.94 1.96 -2.57
C THR A 198 -18.71 0.75 -2.07
N GLN A 199 -18.17 -0.46 -2.26
CA GLN A 199 -18.80 -1.70 -1.77
C GLN A 199 -18.82 -1.78 -0.24
N MET A 200 -17.75 -1.36 0.44
CA MET A 200 -17.70 -1.33 1.91
C MET A 200 -18.75 -0.39 2.49
N VAL A 201 -18.84 0.83 1.98
CA VAL A 201 -19.83 1.84 2.42
C VAL A 201 -21.24 1.34 2.10
N LEU A 202 -21.45 0.79 0.91
CA LEU A 202 -22.75 0.22 0.52
C LEU A 202 -23.16 -0.92 1.46
N ALA A 203 -22.24 -1.81 1.82
CA ALA A 203 -22.49 -2.88 2.78
C ALA A 203 -22.87 -2.34 4.17
N GLN A 204 -22.24 -1.25 4.63
CA GLN A 204 -22.62 -0.59 5.89
C GLN A 204 -24.03 0.01 5.83
N ALA A 205 -24.42 0.62 4.70
CA ALA A 205 -25.78 1.13 4.53
C ALA A 205 -26.83 0.00 4.53
N TYR A 206 -26.54 -1.13 3.85
CA TYR A 206 -27.41 -2.30 3.93
C TYR A 206 -27.50 -2.88 5.35
N ALA A 207 -26.39 -2.91 6.09
CA ALA A 207 -26.39 -3.33 7.49
C ALA A 207 -27.24 -2.41 8.36
N HIS A 208 -27.17 -1.09 8.15
CA HIS A 208 -27.98 -0.09 8.83
C HIS A 208 -29.48 -0.35 8.65
N TRP A 209 -29.93 -0.48 7.40
CA TRP A 209 -31.34 -0.75 7.11
C TRP A 209 -31.80 -2.12 7.62
N ASN A 210 -30.92 -3.13 7.59
CA ASN A 210 -31.17 -4.41 8.23
C ASN A 210 -31.32 -4.26 9.75
N ALA A 211 -30.50 -3.44 10.41
CA ALA A 211 -30.60 -3.19 11.84
C ALA A 211 -31.93 -2.51 12.21
N ILE A 212 -32.41 -1.60 11.35
CA ILE A 212 -33.74 -1.00 11.46
C ILE A 212 -34.84 -2.06 11.32
N GLY A 213 -34.73 -2.95 10.32
CA GLY A 213 -35.66 -4.07 10.12
C GLY A 213 -35.58 -5.19 11.18
N ILE A 214 -34.53 -5.24 11.98
CA ILE A 214 -34.39 -6.10 13.17
C ILE A 214 -34.91 -5.37 14.43
N GLU A 215 -35.33 -4.12 14.28
CA GLU A 215 -35.87 -3.28 15.34
C GLU A 215 -34.91 -3.12 16.54
N ASN A 216 -33.60 -3.26 16.32
CA ASN A 216 -32.61 -3.24 17.39
C ASN A 216 -31.91 -1.89 17.49
N ALA A 217 -32.48 -1.00 18.33
CA ALA A 217 -31.96 0.34 18.56
C ALA A 217 -30.48 0.37 18.98
N THR A 218 -30.00 -0.62 19.73
CA THR A 218 -28.59 -0.71 20.14
C THR A 218 -27.68 -1.01 18.95
N LEU A 219 -28.09 -1.95 18.09
CA LEU A 219 -27.36 -2.27 16.85
C LEU A 219 -27.29 -1.04 15.94
N ILE A 220 -28.44 -0.41 15.68
CA ILE A 220 -28.54 0.80 14.86
C ILE A 220 -27.63 1.91 15.43
N THR A 221 -27.70 2.17 16.74
CA THR A 221 -26.90 3.23 17.37
C THR A 221 -25.39 2.95 17.32
N SER A 222 -24.98 1.67 17.34
CA SER A 222 -23.56 1.29 17.33
C SER A 222 -22.81 1.69 16.05
N GLU A 223 -23.56 2.01 14.99
CA GLU A 223 -23.03 2.42 13.69
C GLU A 223 -22.69 3.92 13.64
N TYR A 224 -23.16 4.71 14.62
CA TYR A 224 -22.92 6.15 14.68
C TYR A 224 -21.66 6.52 15.45
N THR A 225 -21.05 7.62 15.03
CA THR A 225 -20.00 8.32 15.78
C THR A 225 -20.57 9.04 17.00
N GLN A 226 -19.70 9.34 17.98
CA GLN A 226 -20.10 9.89 19.29
C GLN A 226 -20.98 11.17 19.20
N ASN A 227 -20.72 12.03 18.22
CA ASN A 227 -21.38 13.32 18.04
C ASN A 227 -22.29 13.37 16.80
N ALA A 228 -22.73 12.21 16.32
CA ALA A 228 -23.52 12.14 15.09
C ALA A 228 -24.84 12.91 15.18
N LEU A 229 -25.39 13.28 14.03
CA LEU A 229 -26.69 13.96 13.89
C LEU A 229 -27.67 13.09 13.11
N LEU A 230 -28.81 12.75 13.71
CA LEU A 230 -29.96 12.17 13.03
C LEU A 230 -31.03 13.25 12.83
N MET A 231 -31.40 13.51 11.58
CA MET A 231 -32.53 14.37 11.20
C MET A 231 -33.69 13.49 10.75
N TRP A 232 -34.78 13.51 11.49
CA TRP A 232 -35.98 12.76 11.19
C TRP A 232 -37.04 13.68 10.60
N GLU A 233 -37.39 13.45 9.33
CA GLU A 233 -38.31 14.30 8.57
C GLU A 233 -39.57 13.53 8.19
N GLY A 234 -40.69 13.80 8.87
CA GLY A 234 -41.95 13.11 8.60
C GLY A 234 -42.16 11.84 9.45
N GLY A 235 -43.42 11.43 9.59
CA GLY A 235 -43.87 10.48 10.63
C GLY A 235 -43.19 9.10 10.60
N PRO A 236 -43.27 8.30 11.67
CA PRO A 236 -44.05 8.50 12.90
C PRO A 236 -43.41 9.43 13.93
N LEU A 237 -42.15 9.81 13.74
CA LEU A 237 -41.40 10.72 14.61
C LEU A 237 -41.02 11.99 13.82
N SER A 238 -40.35 12.94 14.46
CA SER A 238 -39.78 14.10 13.79
C SER A 238 -38.74 14.78 14.66
N GLY A 239 -37.79 15.48 14.07
CA GLY A 239 -36.85 16.36 14.77
C GLY A 239 -35.38 15.98 14.56
N ASN A 240 -34.51 16.74 15.22
CA ASN A 240 -33.06 16.61 15.10
C ASN A 240 -32.50 16.07 16.42
N TYR A 241 -31.69 15.01 16.34
CA TYR A 241 -31.18 14.26 17.48
C TYR A 241 -29.66 14.17 17.37
N THR A 242 -28.96 14.80 18.31
CA THR A 242 -27.49 14.83 18.32
C THR A 242 -26.93 13.91 19.41
N GLY A 243 -25.93 13.11 19.05
CA GLY A 243 -25.21 12.22 19.93
C GLY A 243 -25.93 10.89 20.19
N LEU A 244 -25.15 9.89 20.58
CA LEU A 244 -25.60 8.49 20.68
C LEU A 244 -26.82 8.30 21.59
N GLN A 245 -26.91 9.04 22.70
CA GLN A 245 -28.04 8.90 23.63
C GLN A 245 -29.37 9.32 22.99
N ALA A 246 -29.42 10.48 22.34
CA ALA A 246 -30.63 10.99 21.72
C ALA A 246 -31.04 10.14 20.51
N ILE A 247 -30.06 9.67 19.74
CA ILE A 247 -30.25 8.77 18.60
C ILE A 247 -30.82 7.43 19.08
N ASN A 248 -30.22 6.81 20.10
CA ASN A 248 -30.70 5.53 20.65
C ASN A 248 -32.12 5.61 21.19
N GLN A 249 -32.46 6.69 21.92
CA GLN A 249 -33.81 6.91 22.41
C GLN A 249 -34.81 7.08 21.25
N THR A 250 -34.38 7.66 20.14
CA THR A 250 -35.23 7.85 18.94
C THR A 250 -35.49 6.53 18.24
N TRP A 251 -34.45 5.74 17.98
CA TRP A 251 -34.61 4.40 17.41
C TRP A 251 -35.38 3.46 18.34
N THR A 252 -35.19 3.54 19.67
CA THR A 252 -35.98 2.78 20.64
C THR A 252 -37.47 3.14 20.56
N ARG A 253 -37.79 4.44 20.43
CA ARG A 253 -39.18 4.88 20.23
C ARG A 253 -39.74 4.32 18.93
N PHE A 254 -38.96 4.34 17.84
CA PHE A 254 -39.37 3.75 16.56
C PHE A 254 -39.64 2.24 16.67
N SER A 255 -38.69 1.46 17.21
CA SER A 255 -38.82 0.02 17.38
C SER A 255 -40.05 -0.35 18.22
N ASN A 256 -40.39 0.44 19.24
CA ASN A 256 -41.55 0.19 20.09
C ASN A 256 -42.91 0.49 19.42
N LEU A 257 -42.93 1.04 18.20
CA LEU A 257 -44.17 1.25 17.45
C LEU A 257 -44.63 0.00 16.71
N TYR A 258 -43.72 -0.93 16.43
CA TYR A 258 -43.94 -2.00 15.46
C TYR A 258 -43.60 -3.37 16.01
N VAL A 259 -44.49 -4.33 15.74
CA VAL A 259 -44.31 -5.76 16.03
C VAL A 259 -43.17 -6.33 15.19
N TYR A 260 -43.13 -5.92 13.92
CA TYR A 260 -42.12 -6.31 12.96
C TYR A 260 -42.06 -5.30 11.80
N VAL A 261 -40.92 -5.25 11.13
CA VAL A 261 -40.55 -4.33 10.06
C VAL A 261 -39.80 -5.11 8.98
N VAL A 262 -40.30 -5.06 7.75
CA VAL A 262 -39.55 -5.53 6.58
C VAL A 262 -39.19 -4.36 5.71
N TRP A 263 -38.08 -4.45 5.00
CA TRP A 263 -37.64 -3.39 4.14
C TRP A 263 -37.08 -3.90 2.82
N TYR A 264 -37.14 -3.04 1.81
CA TYR A 264 -36.42 -3.24 0.56
C TYR A 264 -36.07 -1.90 -0.09
N ALA A 265 -35.04 -1.90 -0.92
CA ALA A 265 -34.69 -0.75 -1.75
C ALA A 265 -35.49 -0.79 -3.05
N ILE A 266 -36.17 0.32 -3.38
CA ILE A 266 -36.96 0.48 -4.61
C ILE A 266 -36.05 0.53 -5.84
N MET A 267 -34.83 1.05 -5.66
CA MET A 267 -33.77 1.05 -6.65
C MET A 267 -32.41 0.92 -5.94
N PRO A 268 -31.34 0.50 -6.64
CA PRO A 268 -30.02 0.42 -6.04
C PRO A 268 -29.61 1.75 -5.39
N PRO A 269 -29.16 1.74 -4.12
CA PRO A 269 -28.66 2.95 -3.47
C PRO A 269 -27.45 3.52 -4.20
N THR A 270 -27.30 4.84 -4.17
CA THR A 270 -26.15 5.52 -4.77
C THR A 270 -25.11 5.86 -3.71
N VAL A 271 -23.82 5.61 -4.00
CA VAL A 271 -22.70 5.98 -3.13
C VAL A 271 -21.85 7.05 -3.81
N THR A 272 -21.48 8.10 -3.08
CA THR A 272 -20.53 9.13 -3.50
C THR A 272 -19.39 9.21 -2.49
N LEU A 273 -18.15 9.03 -2.94
CA LEU A 273 -16.94 9.12 -2.10
C LEU A 273 -16.30 10.51 -2.22
N SER A 274 -15.77 11.03 -1.12
CA SER A 274 -15.01 12.28 -1.06
C SER A 274 -13.93 12.18 0.04
N GLY A 275 -12.73 11.74 -0.36
CA GLY A 275 -11.65 11.45 0.58
C GLY A 275 -12.11 10.42 1.63
N ASN A 276 -12.00 10.79 2.91
CA ASN A 276 -12.36 9.91 4.03
C ASN A 276 -13.84 10.02 4.43
N THR A 277 -14.68 10.57 3.55
CA THR A 277 -16.13 10.69 3.75
C THR A 277 -16.89 10.06 2.60
N ALA A 278 -18.09 9.56 2.90
CA ALA A 278 -18.97 8.98 1.90
C ALA A 278 -20.42 9.42 2.15
N LYS A 279 -21.18 9.57 1.06
CA LYS A 279 -22.62 9.82 1.10
C LYS A 279 -23.33 8.67 0.42
N VAL A 280 -24.33 8.09 1.09
CA VAL A 280 -25.25 7.11 0.51
C VAL A 280 -26.64 7.71 0.45
N VAL A 281 -27.35 7.48 -0.65
CA VAL A 281 -28.78 7.81 -0.77
C VAL A 281 -29.53 6.53 -1.13
N GLY A 282 -30.47 6.15 -0.27
CA GLY A 282 -31.37 5.02 -0.47
C GLY A 282 -32.82 5.51 -0.68
N TYR A 283 -33.50 4.93 -1.66
CA TYR A 283 -34.95 5.04 -1.82
C TYR A 283 -35.57 3.71 -1.40
N LEU A 284 -36.22 3.71 -0.24
CA LEU A 284 -36.54 2.51 0.50
C LEU A 284 -38.04 2.47 0.81
N GLN A 285 -38.55 1.26 1.00
CA GLN A 285 -39.85 1.07 1.61
C GLN A 285 -39.71 0.15 2.80
N PHE A 286 -40.24 0.59 3.95
CA PHE A 286 -40.38 -0.22 5.14
C PHE A 286 -41.85 -0.56 5.31
N VAL A 287 -42.22 -1.84 5.15
CA VAL A 287 -43.55 -2.30 5.50
C VAL A 287 -43.57 -2.56 6.99
N VAL A 288 -44.45 -1.88 7.70
CA VAL A 288 -44.48 -1.87 9.16
C VAL A 288 -45.79 -2.47 9.68
N PHE A 289 -45.70 -3.20 10.78
CA PHE A 289 -46.82 -3.87 11.44
C PHE A 289 -46.99 -3.28 12.85
N PRO A 290 -47.87 -2.29 13.05
CA PRO A 290 -47.95 -1.58 14.33
C PRO A 290 -48.49 -2.46 15.46
N PHE A 291 -48.04 -2.19 16.69
CA PHE A 291 -48.68 -2.76 17.88
C PHE A 291 -50.12 -2.27 18.01
N ALA A 292 -51.01 -3.14 18.51
CA ALA A 292 -52.35 -2.73 18.91
C ALA A 292 -52.27 -1.78 20.10
N THR A 293 -53.06 -0.72 20.06
CA THR A 293 -53.17 0.26 21.15
C THR A 293 -54.61 0.37 21.62
N SER A 294 -54.84 1.03 22.75
CA SER A 294 -56.20 1.31 23.21
C SER A 294 -57.01 2.16 22.23
N SER A 295 -56.35 3.04 21.47
CA SER A 295 -56.98 3.87 20.44
C SER A 295 -57.07 3.19 19.07
N ASN A 296 -56.29 2.12 18.83
CA ASN A 296 -56.30 1.34 17.61
C ASN A 296 -56.09 -0.15 17.93
N PRO A 297 -57.14 -0.87 18.35
CA PRO A 297 -57.04 -2.27 18.78
C PRO A 297 -56.79 -3.24 17.61
N HIS A 298 -57.01 -2.80 16.38
CA HIS A 298 -56.85 -3.61 15.17
C HIS A 298 -56.03 -2.83 14.13
N PRO A 299 -54.73 -2.59 14.38
CA PRO A 299 -53.89 -1.83 13.46
C PRO A 299 -53.71 -2.60 12.15
N HIS A 300 -53.66 -1.84 11.06
CA HIS A 300 -53.36 -2.37 9.74
C HIS A 300 -51.88 -2.12 9.43
N SER A 301 -51.28 -3.02 8.67
CA SER A 301 -49.95 -2.77 8.08
C SER A 301 -50.02 -1.61 7.09
N TYR A 302 -48.94 -0.85 7.02
CA TYR A 302 -48.76 0.22 6.05
C TYR A 302 -47.28 0.34 5.68
N VAL A 303 -46.97 1.25 4.76
CA VAL A 303 -45.61 1.41 4.24
C VAL A 303 -45.08 2.77 4.65
N LEU A 304 -43.85 2.79 5.14
CA LEU A 304 -43.04 3.99 5.24
C LEU A 304 -42.25 4.10 3.95
N ASN A 305 -42.59 5.07 3.10
CA ASN A 305 -41.78 5.41 1.95
C ASN A 305 -40.66 6.33 2.41
N VAL A 306 -39.42 5.85 2.33
CA VAL A 306 -38.26 6.50 2.96
C VAL A 306 -37.26 6.93 1.89
N THR A 307 -36.85 8.19 1.95
CA THR A 307 -35.59 8.63 1.33
C THR A 307 -34.59 8.80 2.46
N ASP A 308 -33.63 7.89 2.51
CA ASP A 308 -32.60 7.93 3.54
C ASP A 308 -31.30 8.44 2.95
N THR A 309 -30.70 9.44 3.60
CA THR A 309 -29.39 9.96 3.23
C THR A 309 -28.43 9.78 4.39
N LEU A 310 -27.41 8.96 4.16
CA LEU A 310 -26.42 8.57 5.16
C LEU A 310 -25.08 9.21 4.82
N TRP A 311 -24.44 9.82 5.80
CA TRP A 311 -23.06 10.31 5.68
C TRP A 311 -22.14 9.55 6.62
N TYR A 312 -21.13 8.94 6.02
CA TYR A 312 -20.12 8.15 6.70
C TYR A 312 -18.78 8.88 6.73
N GLN A 313 -18.03 8.64 7.80
CA GLN A 313 -16.62 8.97 7.91
C GLN A 313 -15.83 7.69 8.16
N TYR A 314 -14.70 7.53 7.48
CA TYR A 314 -13.78 6.43 7.74
C TYR A 314 -13.03 6.66 9.05
N VAL A 315 -13.00 5.65 9.92
CA VAL A 315 -12.34 5.65 11.22
C VAL A 315 -11.14 4.69 11.15
N PRO A 316 -9.90 5.20 11.02
CA PRO A 316 -8.71 4.36 10.84
C PRO A 316 -8.47 3.38 11.98
N ALA A 317 -8.74 3.80 13.23
CA ALA A 317 -8.48 2.98 14.42
C ALA A 317 -9.28 1.67 14.45
N SER A 318 -10.46 1.64 13.82
CA SER A 318 -11.35 0.47 13.75
C SER A 318 -11.47 -0.11 12.34
N ALA A 319 -10.75 0.45 11.37
CA ALA A 319 -10.87 0.14 9.95
C ALA A 319 -12.32 0.09 9.44
N SER A 320 -13.17 1.00 9.91
CA SER A 320 -14.62 0.99 9.65
C SER A 320 -15.16 2.34 9.20
N TRP A 321 -16.24 2.33 8.44
CA TRP A 321 -17.02 3.53 8.12
C TRP A 321 -18.13 3.69 9.16
N MET A 322 -18.23 4.87 9.78
CA MET A 322 -19.23 5.16 10.82
C MET A 322 -20.11 6.34 10.41
N LEU A 323 -21.40 6.29 10.76
CA LEU A 323 -22.36 7.36 10.51
C LEU A 323 -22.03 8.58 11.36
N TYR A 324 -21.85 9.73 10.74
CA TYR A 324 -21.77 11.01 11.46
C TYR A 324 -22.98 11.91 11.20
N GLN A 325 -23.73 11.64 10.14
CA GLN A 325 -24.98 12.32 9.87
C GLN A 325 -25.95 11.41 9.10
N GLU A 326 -27.24 11.55 9.39
CA GLU A 326 -28.32 10.88 8.69
C GLU A 326 -29.51 11.83 8.51
N ILE A 327 -30.14 11.79 7.34
CA ILE A 327 -31.47 12.34 7.10
C ILE A 327 -32.39 11.19 6.75
N TRP A 328 -33.27 10.88 7.70
CA TRP A 328 -34.31 9.88 7.57
C TRP A 328 -35.63 10.57 7.20
N ALA A 329 -35.90 10.71 5.90
CA ALA A 329 -37.10 11.36 5.41
C ALA A 329 -38.19 10.34 5.08
N VAL A 330 -39.32 10.42 5.79
CA VAL A 330 -40.36 9.40 5.82
C VAL A 330 -41.71 9.96 5.43
N HIS A 331 -42.38 9.24 4.52
CA HIS A 331 -43.77 9.47 4.15
C HIS A 331 -44.58 8.19 4.31
N PRO A 332 -45.43 8.06 5.34
CA PRO A 332 -46.35 6.94 5.48
C PRO A 332 -47.38 6.91 4.35
N ILE A 333 -47.56 5.76 3.71
CA ILE A 333 -48.54 5.50 2.65
C ILE A 333 -49.27 4.16 2.86
N PRO A 334 -50.50 4.01 2.35
CA PRO A 334 -51.19 2.72 2.32
C PRO A 334 -50.41 1.65 1.56
N ILE A 335 -50.52 0.38 1.98
CA ILE A 335 -49.89 -0.75 1.27
C ILE A 335 -50.41 -0.91 -0.17
N SER A 336 -51.65 -0.48 -0.43
CA SER A 336 -52.28 -0.52 -1.75
C SER A 336 -51.56 0.35 -2.79
N ASP A 337 -50.83 1.36 -2.35
CA ASP A 337 -50.16 2.33 -3.24
C ASP A 337 -48.88 1.73 -3.83
N VAL A 338 -48.32 0.70 -3.20
CA VAL A 338 -47.08 0.04 -3.62
C VAL A 338 -47.30 -1.41 -4.05
N ALA A 339 -48.39 -2.02 -3.61
CA ALA A 339 -48.81 -3.36 -3.99
C ALA A 339 -50.30 -3.36 -4.38
N PRO A 340 -50.67 -2.87 -5.59
CA PRO A 340 -52.06 -2.83 -6.04
C PRO A 340 -52.72 -4.21 -5.99
N GLY A 341 -53.86 -4.32 -5.31
CA GLY A 341 -54.59 -5.58 -5.11
C GLY A 341 -54.31 -6.28 -3.78
N TYR A 342 -53.31 -5.84 -3.01
CA TYR A 342 -53.14 -6.27 -1.62
C TYR A 342 -54.06 -5.48 -0.70
N THR A 343 -54.91 -6.17 0.06
CA THR A 343 -55.65 -5.58 1.17
C THR A 343 -54.76 -5.55 2.40
N PRO A 344 -54.72 -4.43 3.17
CA PRO A 344 -54.01 -4.41 4.44
C PRO A 344 -54.48 -5.55 5.33
N SER A 345 -53.52 -6.31 5.83
CA SER A 345 -53.78 -7.45 6.70
C SER A 345 -54.17 -6.97 8.09
N TYR A 346 -55.25 -7.54 8.64
CA TYR A 346 -55.58 -7.40 10.06
C TYR A 346 -54.84 -8.49 10.85
N TYR A 347 -54.29 -8.16 12.01
CA TYR A 347 -53.74 -9.15 12.91
C TYR A 347 -54.21 -8.89 14.34
N ASN A 348 -54.70 -9.94 14.98
CA ASN A 348 -55.12 -9.89 16.38
C ASN A 348 -53.92 -10.29 17.25
N THR A 349 -53.45 -9.38 18.10
CA THR A 349 -52.28 -9.59 18.96
C THR A 349 -52.54 -10.56 20.13
N THR A 350 -53.75 -11.11 20.27
CA THR A 350 -54.08 -12.14 21.29
C THR A 350 -53.70 -13.57 20.92
N ALA A 351 -52.98 -13.79 19.81
CA ALA A 351 -52.54 -15.11 19.35
C ALA A 351 -51.03 -15.40 19.54
N MET A 352 -50.36 -14.71 20.48
CA MET A 352 -49.03 -15.10 20.99
C MET A 352 -49.08 -15.45 22.47
#